data_AF-A0A938X5L1-F1
#
_entry.id   AF-A0A938X5L1-F1
#
_cell.length_a   1.000
_cell.length_b   1.000
_cell.length_c   1.000
_cell.angle_alpha   90.00
_cell.angle_beta   90.00
_cell.angle_gamma   90.00
#
_symmetry.space_group_name_H-M   'P 1'
#
loop_
_entity.id
_entity.type
_entity.pdbx_description
1 polymer ?
#
loop_
_entity_poly.entity_id
_entity_poly.type
_entity_poly.pdbx_seq_one_letter_code
_entity_poly.pdbx_strand_id
1 'polypeptide(L)' 'MDKQYVCADCKYFYEDTRITSYRRDPMFFCRRKGIFASRNYAVHEKNRILKTDAACSMFSKKQEK' A
#
# COMPACT_ATOMS: atom_id res chain seq x y z
N MET A 1 16.40 11.99 15.20
CA MET A 1 14.99 11.89 14.74
C MET A 1 14.95 10.79 13.69
N ASP A 2 14.67 9.56 14.11
CA ASP A 2 14.46 8.44 13.21
C ASP A 2 13.30 8.76 12.27
N LYS A 3 13.60 8.96 10.99
CA LYS A 3 12.57 9.09 9.95
C LYS A 3 11.82 7.77 9.91
N GLN A 4 10.66 7.71 10.54
CA GLN A 4 9.81 6.54 10.50
C GLN A 4 9.24 6.43 9.09
N TYR A 5 9.76 5.47 8.32
CA TYR A 5 9.29 5.22 6.97
C TYR A 5 7.84 4.73 7.00
N VAL A 6 7.05 5.14 6.01
CA VAL A 6 5.69 4.65 5.83
C VAL A 6 5.61 3.66 4.67
N CYS A 7 4.56 2.87 4.62
CA CYS A 7 4.35 1.91 3.54
C CYS A 7 4.35 2.60 2.16
N ALA A 8 3.92 3.87 2.06
CA ALA A 8 3.96 4.63 0.81
C ALA A 8 5.35 4.75 0.17
N ASP A 9 6.39 4.77 1.01
CA ASP A 9 7.80 4.92 0.60
C ASP A 9 8.40 3.60 0.07
N CYS A 10 7.65 2.50 0.20
CA CYS A 10 8.10 1.16 -0.15
C CYS A 10 7.96 0.90 -1.66
N LYS A 11 8.96 0.29 -2.31
CA LYS A 11 8.89 -0.08 -3.74
C LYS A 11 7.78 -1.08 -4.07
N TYR A 12 7.31 -1.81 -3.06
CA TYR A 12 6.22 -2.77 -3.17
C TYR A 12 4.84 -2.16 -2.93
N PHE A 13 4.77 -0.88 -2.53
CA PHE A 13 3.53 -0.13 -2.43
C PHE A 13 2.89 0.00 -3.81
N TYR A 14 1.59 -0.26 -3.86
CA TYR A 14 0.77 -0.13 -5.06
C TYR A 14 -0.49 0.64 -4.72
N GLU A 15 -0.76 1.68 -5.50
CA GLU A 15 -1.95 2.51 -5.38
C GLU A 15 -2.88 2.21 -6.55
N ASP A 16 -4.10 1.79 -6.26
CA ASP A 16 -5.16 1.62 -7.25
C ASP A 16 -6.02 2.89 -7.29
N THR A 17 -5.65 3.79 -8.21
CA THR A 17 -6.39 5.02 -8.53
C THR A 17 -7.37 4.84 -9.69
N ARG A 18 -7.73 3.60 -10.06
CA ARG A 18 -8.69 3.35 -11.15
C ARG A 18 -10.09 3.82 -10.75
N ILE A 19 -10.32 5.12 -10.97
CA ILE A 19 -11.57 5.84 -10.80
C ILE A 19 -12.50 5.43 -11.95
N THR A 20 -13.67 4.90 -11.61
CA THR A 20 -14.78 4.73 -12.55
C THR A 20 -16.00 5.45 -11.97
N SER A 21 -17.03 5.66 -12.78
CA SER A 21 -18.27 6.41 -12.47
C SER A 21 -19.07 5.93 -11.23
N TYR A 22 -18.61 4.89 -10.54
CA TYR A 22 -19.25 4.28 -9.37
C TYR A 22 -18.29 4.11 -8.16
N ARG A 23 -17.14 4.77 -8.11
CA ARG A 23 -16.07 4.55 -7.09
C ARG A 23 -15.66 5.86 -6.41
N ARG A 24 -15.77 6.04 -5.08
CA ARG A 24 -15.06 5.46 -3.90
C ARG A 24 -13.55 5.75 -3.85
N ASP A 25 -13.08 6.03 -2.64
CA ASP A 25 -11.72 6.46 -2.29
C ASP A 25 -10.60 5.56 -2.85
N PRO A 26 -9.39 6.12 -3.09
CA PRO A 26 -8.20 5.36 -3.49
C PRO A 26 -7.92 4.17 -2.57
N MET A 27 -7.49 3.04 -3.15
CA MET A 27 -7.13 1.83 -2.40
C MET A 27 -5.62 1.56 -2.50
N PHE A 28 -5.02 1.09 -1.40
CA PHE A 28 -3.58 0.84 -1.33
C PHE A 28 -3.27 -0.61 -0.95
N PHE A 29 -2.22 -1.17 -1.56
CA PHE A 29 -1.85 -2.57 -1.43
C PHE A 29 -0.32 -2.74 -1.33
N CYS A 30 0.13 -3.79 -0.64
CA CYS A 30 1.51 -4.23 -0.63
C CYS A 30 1.70 -5.48 -1.51
N ARG A 31 2.36 -5.33 -2.67
CA ARG A 31 2.63 -6.43 -3.60
C ARG A 31 3.45 -7.57 -3.01
N ARG A 32 4.19 -7.29 -1.93
CA ARG A 32 5.02 -8.28 -1.23
C ARG A 32 4.24 -9.14 -0.22
N LYS A 33 3.13 -8.61 0.31
CA LYS A 33 2.22 -9.36 1.18
C LYS A 33 1.28 -10.27 0.35
N GLY A 34 1.12 -10.00 -0.94
CA GLY A 34 0.30 -10.81 -1.85
C GLY A 34 0.10 -10.12 -3.21
N ILE A 35 -0.34 -10.89 -4.20
CA ILE A 35 -0.30 -10.49 -5.62
C ILE A 35 -1.33 -9.40 -5.95
N PHE A 36 -2.54 -9.47 -5.40
CA PHE A 36 -3.58 -8.44 -5.49
C PHE A 36 -4.76 -8.93 -4.64
N ALA A 37 -5.15 -8.24 -3.57
CA ALA A 37 -6.31 -8.67 -2.79
C ALA A 37 -7.56 -7.96 -3.30
N SER A 38 -8.66 -8.72 -3.34
CA SER A 38 -9.98 -8.22 -3.73
C SER A 38 -10.39 -6.98 -2.94
N ARG A 39 -11.27 -6.18 -3.54
CA ARG A 39 -11.86 -4.97 -2.95
C ARG A 39 -12.64 -5.23 -1.66
N ASN A 40 -12.92 -6.50 -1.36
CA ASN A 40 -13.72 -6.95 -0.23
C ASN A 40 -12.91 -7.10 1.07
N TYR A 41 -11.58 -7.18 1.00
CA TYR A 41 -10.76 -7.31 2.21
C TYR A 41 -10.68 -5.98 2.95
N ALA A 42 -10.77 -5.98 4.27
CA ALA A 42 -10.65 -4.79 5.09
C ALA A 42 -9.23 -4.20 5.07
N VAL A 43 -9.07 -2.96 5.52
CA VAL A 43 -7.74 -2.35 5.70
C VAL A 43 -6.95 -3.18 6.73
N HIS A 44 -5.66 -3.40 6.47
CA HIS A 44 -4.76 -4.29 7.20
C HIS A 44 -5.06 -5.79 7.08
N GLU A 45 -6.00 -6.18 6.21
CA GLU A 45 -6.29 -7.57 5.91
C GLU A 45 -5.55 -8.02 4.65
N LYS A 46 -4.94 -9.21 4.70
CA LYS A 46 -4.10 -9.79 3.63
C LYS A 46 -2.99 -8.83 3.19
N ASN A 47 -3.19 -8.10 2.11
CA ASN A 47 -2.22 -7.14 1.57
C ASN A 47 -2.76 -5.72 1.45
N ARG A 48 -3.99 -5.44 1.91
CA ARG A 48 -4.57 -4.09 1.92
C ARG A 48 -3.97 -3.29 3.07
N ILE A 49 -3.54 -2.08 2.79
CA ILE A 49 -2.80 -1.22 3.74
C ILE A 49 -3.28 0.23 3.62
N LEU A 50 -2.84 1.09 4.53
CA LEU A 50 -2.93 2.54 4.37
C LEU A 50 -1.61 3.12 3.90
N LYS A 51 -1.69 4.30 3.27
CA LYS A 51 -0.52 5.10 2.92
C LYS A 51 0.30 5.49 4.15
N THR A 52 -0.40 5.74 5.26
CA THR A 52 0.15 6.22 6.54
C THR A 52 0.63 5.08 7.45
N ASP A 53 0.42 3.82 7.05
CA ASP A 53 0.91 2.69 7.85
C ASP A 53 2.42 2.74 7.99
N ALA A 54 2.90 2.43 9.19
CA ALA A 54 4.33 2.27 9.43
C ALA A 54 4.92 1.21 8.49
N ALA A 55 6.15 1.43 8.05
CA ALA A 55 6.89 0.49 7.22
C ALA A 55 6.98 -0.88 7.93
N CYS A 56 6.50 -1.92 7.24
CA CYS A 56 6.64 -3.29 7.73
C CYS A 56 8.09 -3.79 7.70
N SER A 57 8.39 -4.90 8.36
CA SER A 57 9.71 -5.55 8.34
C SER A 57 10.23 -5.89 6.93
N MET A 58 9.32 -6.06 5.97
CA MET A 58 9.64 -6.36 4.56
C MET A 58 9.85 -5.11 3.70
N PHE A 59 9.91 -3.93 4.32
CA PHE A 59 10.07 -2.65 3.67
C PHE A 59 11.34 -2.61 2.81
N SER A 60 11.20 -2.01 1.64
CA SER A 60 12.33 -1.75 0.76
C SER A 60 12.07 -0.41 0.09
N LYS A 61 12.94 0.57 0.37
CA LYS A 61 12.79 1.95 -0.10
C LYS A 61 12.71 2.00 -1.63
N LYS A 62 11.80 2.82 -2.17
CA LYS A 62 11.83 3.20 -3.59
C LYS A 62 13.19 3.87 -3.87
N GLN A 63 13.91 3.39 -4.87
CA GLN A 63 15.04 4.16 -5.39
C GLN A 63 14.45 5.34 -6.16
N GLU A 64 14.68 6.55 -5.66
CA GLU A 64 14.48 7.77 -6.46
C GLU A 64 15.51 7.71 -7.58
N LYS A 65 15.02 7.69 -8.83
CA LYS A 65 15.84 7.62 -10.04
C LYS A 65 16.13 9.02 -10.54
#